data_AF-A0A9D2KFD9-F1
#
_entry.id   AF-A0A9D2KFD9-F1
#
_cell.length_a   1.000
_cell.length_b   1.000
_cell.length_c   1.000
_cell.angle_alpha   90.00
_cell.angle_beta   90.00
_cell.angle_gamma   90.00
#
_symmetry.space_group_name_H-M   'P 1'
#
loop_
_entity.id
_entity.type
_entity.pdbx_description
1 polymer ?
#
loop_
_entity_poly.entity_id
_entity_poly.type
_entity_poly.pdbx_seq_one_letter_code
_entity_poly.pdbx_strand_id
1 'polypeptide(L)'
;MARERFKHLSFTDRLKIEAGLKMKMSVKQIAESIGVHISTVYREIKRGVYLKKESRWDHYGYEKYYRYKETYSPDIAEQKYRAFLQAKGAPLKIGKDHALAEYLEHKIVDEGWTVSAALGEIKRKQMPFSTSICVRTLCC
;
A
#
# COMPACT_ATOMS: atom_id res chain seq x y z
N MET A 1 4.90 -28.42 -16.56
CA MET A 1 3.81 -27.76 -15.82
C MET A 1 3.68 -26.34 -16.32
N ALA A 2 2.53 -25.96 -16.87
CA ALA A 2 2.31 -24.61 -17.40
C ALA A 2 2.48 -23.59 -16.25
N ARG A 3 3.27 -22.53 -16.47
CA ARG A 3 3.36 -21.40 -15.55
C ARG A 3 2.00 -20.69 -15.56
N GLU A 4 1.17 -20.94 -14.57
CA GLU A 4 -0.05 -20.16 -14.35
C GLU A 4 0.33 -18.67 -14.28
N ARG A 5 -0.40 -17.84 -15.04
CA ARG A 5 -0.18 -16.39 -15.06
C ARG A 5 -0.36 -15.86 -13.64
N PHE A 6 0.62 -15.10 -13.17
CA PHE A 6 0.60 -14.50 -11.85
C PHE A 6 -0.61 -13.56 -11.73
N LYS A 7 -1.61 -13.97 -10.95
CA LYS A 7 -2.83 -13.20 -10.70
C LYS A 7 -2.81 -12.64 -9.29
N HIS A 8 -3.14 -11.36 -9.14
CA HIS A 8 -3.38 -10.75 -7.85
C HIS A 8 -4.75 -11.18 -7.31
N LEU A 9 -4.83 -11.46 -6.00
CA LEU A 9 -6.13 -11.71 -5.35
C LEU A 9 -6.99 -10.45 -5.44
N SER A 10 -8.21 -10.62 -5.93
CA SER A 10 -9.24 -9.59 -5.84
C SER A 10 -9.76 -9.48 -4.40
N PHE A 11 -10.45 -8.38 -4.07
CA PHE A 11 -11.11 -8.25 -2.77
C PHE A 11 -12.16 -9.35 -2.55
N THR A 12 -12.89 -9.74 -3.60
CA THR A 12 -13.84 -10.85 -3.55
C THR A 12 -13.17 -12.19 -3.21
N ASP A 13 -11.94 -12.42 -3.68
CA ASP A 13 -11.19 -13.64 -3.32
C ASP A 13 -10.79 -13.61 -1.83
N ARG A 14 -10.44 -12.44 -1.28
CA ARG A 14 -10.16 -12.28 0.16
C ARG A 14 -11.39 -12.54 1.02
N LEU A 15 -12.56 -12.07 0.61
CA LEU A 15 -13.83 -12.35 1.29
C LEU A 15 -14.13 -13.86 1.31
N LYS A 16 -13.84 -14.58 0.22
CA LYS A 16 -13.98 -16.05 0.19
C LYS A 16 -13.02 -16.74 1.16
N ILE A 17 -11.78 -16.26 1.29
CA ILE A 17 -10.83 -16.77 2.30
C ILE A 17 -11.38 -16.58 3.71
N GLU A 18 -11.93 -15.39 4.01
CA GLU A 18 -12.53 -15.12 5.32
C GLU A 18 -13.73 -16.04 5.61
N ALA A 19 -14.63 -16.21 4.63
CA ALA A 19 -15.76 -17.11 4.74
C ALA A 19 -15.32 -18.57 4.97
N GLY A 20 -14.33 -19.05 4.22
CA GLY A 20 -13.76 -20.38 4.38
C GLY A 20 -13.13 -20.61 5.77
N LEU A 21 -12.44 -19.61 6.31
CA LEU A 21 -11.88 -19.66 7.66
C LEU A 21 -12.96 -19.68 8.74
N LYS A 22 -14.04 -18.90 8.57
CA LYS A 22 -15.21 -18.92 9.46
C LYS A 22 -15.91 -20.28 9.46
N MET A 23 -15.99 -20.93 8.29
CA MET A 23 -16.53 -22.28 8.11
C MET A 23 -15.56 -23.41 8.55
N LYS A 24 -14.36 -23.07 9.06
CA LYS A 24 -13.30 -24.02 9.45
C LYS A 24 -12.88 -24.97 8.32
N MET A 25 -12.97 -24.52 7.07
CA MET A 25 -12.52 -25.31 5.92
C MET A 25 -11.00 -25.41 5.89
N SER A 26 -10.47 -26.47 5.28
CA SER A 26 -9.03 -26.61 5.10
C SER A 26 -8.50 -25.58 4.09
N VAL A 27 -7.28 -25.10 4.29
CA VAL A 27 -6.63 -24.12 3.39
C VAL A 27 -6.55 -24.65 1.94
N LYS A 28 -6.43 -25.98 1.77
CA LYS A 28 -6.43 -26.64 0.46
C LYS A 28 -7.75 -26.46 -0.28
N GLN A 29 -8.88 -26.65 0.41
CA GLN A 29 -10.21 -26.46 -0.18
C GLN A 29 -10.48 -24.99 -0.53
N ILE A 30 -10.03 -24.07 0.33
CA ILE A 30 -10.12 -22.63 0.06
C ILE A 30 -9.32 -22.27 -1.21
N ALA A 31 -8.10 -22.80 -1.33
CA ALA A 31 -7.25 -22.59 -2.50
C ALA A 31 -7.89 -23.11 -3.80
N GLU A 32 -8.50 -24.30 -3.75
CA GLU A 32 -9.22 -24.91 -4.87
C GLU A 32 -10.45 -24.09 -5.30
N SER A 33 -11.24 -23.59 -4.34
CA SER A 33 -12.43 -22.77 -4.65
C SER A 33 -12.11 -21.41 -5.29
N ILE A 34 -10.91 -20.87 -5.05
CA ILE A 34 -10.44 -19.60 -5.61
C ILE A 34 -9.62 -19.84 -6.89
N GLY A 35 -9.11 -21.06 -7.10
CA GLY A 35 -8.22 -21.40 -8.21
C GLY A 35 -6.83 -20.79 -8.06
N VAL A 36 -6.28 -20.80 -6.84
CA VAL A 36 -4.91 -20.33 -6.55
C VAL A 36 -4.09 -21.40 -5.85
N HIS A 37 -2.76 -21.30 -5.97
CA HIS A 37 -1.87 -22.18 -5.23
C HIS A 37 -2.03 -22.02 -3.70
N ILE A 38 -1.91 -23.13 -2.96
CA ILE A 38 -2.08 -23.18 -1.50
C ILE A 38 -1.18 -22.16 -0.78
N SER A 39 0.08 -22.00 -1.24
CA SER A 39 1.02 -21.03 -0.67
C SER A 39 0.54 -19.58 -0.75
N THR A 40 -0.24 -19.25 -1.79
CA THR A 40 -0.82 -17.90 -1.96
C THR A 40 -1.82 -17.61 -0.84
N VAL A 41 -2.66 -18.58 -0.49
CA VAL A 41 -3.62 -18.46 0.62
C VAL A 41 -2.89 -18.29 1.95
N TYR A 42 -1.86 -19.10 2.24
CA TYR A 42 -1.06 -18.94 3.47
C TYR A 42 -0.40 -17.55 3.60
N ARG A 43 0.19 -17.06 2.50
CA ARG A 43 0.80 -15.71 2.47
C ARG A 43 -0.23 -14.62 2.71
N GLU A 44 -1.43 -14.79 2.15
CA GLU A 44 -2.53 -13.84 2.34
C GLU A 44 -3.04 -13.86 3.79
N ILE A 45 -3.24 -15.05 4.38
CA ILE A 45 -3.63 -15.20 5.79
C ILE A 45 -2.61 -14.48 6.68
N LYS A 46 -1.31 -14.76 6.49
CA LYS A 46 -0.23 -14.12 7.26
C LYS A 46 -0.23 -12.59 7.13
N ARG A 47 -0.64 -12.05 5.97
CA ARG A 47 -0.75 -10.60 5.76
C ARG A 47 -1.89 -9.99 6.57
N GLY A 48 -3.05 -10.64 6.59
CA GLY A 48 -4.28 -10.17 7.24
C GLY A 48 -4.51 -10.61 8.68
N VAL A 49 -3.59 -11.35 9.30
CA VAL A 49 -3.71 -11.73 10.72
C VAL A 49 -3.65 -10.49 11.61
N TYR A 50 -4.60 -10.40 12.53
CA TYR A 50 -4.64 -9.41 13.60
C TYR A 50 -5.14 -10.03 14.90
N LEU A 51 -4.77 -9.41 16.03
CA LEU A 51 -5.28 -9.78 17.35
C LEU A 51 -6.65 -9.12 17.55
N LYS A 52 -7.71 -9.94 17.54
CA LYS A 52 -9.06 -9.50 17.86
C LYS A 52 -9.27 -9.64 19.37
N LYS A 53 -9.66 -8.54 20.04
CA LYS A 53 -10.17 -8.58 21.42
C LYS A 53 -11.61 -9.05 21.39
N GLU A 54 -11.89 -10.22 21.93
CA GLU A 54 -13.25 -10.70 22.20
C GLU A 54 -13.58 -10.40 23.66
N SER A 55 -14.51 -9.47 23.84
CA SER A 55 -15.02 -9.03 25.14
C SER A 55 -16.36 -9.70 25.41
N ARG A 56 -16.49 -10.34 26.58
CA ARG A 56 -17.77 -10.85 27.06
C ARG A 56 -18.34 -9.86 28.07
N TRP A 57 -19.55 -9.40 27.80
CA TRP A 57 -20.31 -8.48 28.63
C TRP A 57 -21.27 -9.26 29.54
N ASP A 58 -21.43 -8.81 30.78
CA ASP A 58 -22.47 -9.30 31.67
C ASP A 58 -23.85 -8.72 31.29
N HIS A 59 -24.92 -9.28 31.86
CA HIS A 59 -26.30 -8.82 31.63
C HIS A 59 -26.56 -7.37 32.11
N TYR A 60 -25.67 -6.83 32.95
CA TYR A 60 -25.66 -5.43 33.37
C TYR A 60 -24.76 -4.53 32.51
N GLY A 61 -24.15 -5.04 31.43
CA GLY A 61 -23.33 -4.25 30.50
C GLY A 61 -21.88 -4.02 30.94
N TYR A 62 -21.41 -4.65 32.02
CA TYR A 62 -20.01 -4.58 32.44
C TYR A 62 -19.12 -5.58 31.67
N GLU A 63 -17.91 -5.17 31.28
CA GLU A 63 -16.92 -6.05 30.64
C GLU A 63 -16.38 -7.03 31.68
N LYS A 64 -16.76 -8.31 31.57
CA LYS A 64 -16.44 -9.33 32.58
C LYS A 64 -15.09 -9.99 32.31
N TYR A 65 -14.88 -10.40 31.06
CA TYR A 65 -13.67 -11.09 30.62
C TYR A 65 -13.35 -10.67 29.19
N TYR A 66 -12.06 -10.56 28.89
CA TYR A 66 -11.56 -10.35 27.54
C TYR A 66 -10.53 -11.42 27.18
N ARG A 67 -10.52 -11.82 25.91
CA ARG A 67 -9.51 -12.71 25.35
C ARG A 67 -9.01 -12.17 24.02
N TYR A 68 -7.73 -12.30 23.76
CA TYR A 68 -7.15 -12.03 22.44
C TYR A 68 -7.18 -13.30 21.60
N LYS A 69 -7.67 -13.18 20.36
CA LYS A 69 -7.72 -14.27 19.39
C LYS A 69 -7.16 -13.80 18.05
N GLU A 70 -6.22 -14.54 17.50
CA GLU A 70 -5.71 -14.32 16.15
C GLU A 70 -6.84 -14.60 15.14
N THR A 71 -7.22 -13.57 14.39
CA THR A 71 -8.29 -13.63 13.38
C THR A 71 -7.76 -13.03 12.07
N TYR A 72 -8.31 -13.48 10.94
CA TYR A 72 -8.03 -12.90 9.63
C TYR A 72 -9.06 -11.82 9.30
N SER A 73 -8.62 -10.66 8.82
CA SER A 73 -9.50 -9.63 8.25
C SER A 73 -9.08 -9.32 6.80
N PRO A 74 -10.02 -9.35 5.84
CA PRO A 74 -9.73 -9.02 4.44
C PRO A 74 -9.37 -7.53 4.26
N ASP A 75 -9.98 -6.62 5.03
CA ASP A 75 -9.72 -5.18 4.95
C ASP A 75 -8.30 -4.83 5.36
N ILE A 76 -7.83 -5.41 6.48
CA ILE A 76 -6.45 -5.23 6.95
C ILE A 76 -5.46 -5.79 5.92
N ALA A 77 -5.79 -6.93 5.30
CA ALA A 77 -4.96 -7.52 4.28
C ALA A 77 -4.87 -6.64 3.02
N GLU A 78 -5.99 -6.06 2.58
CA GLU A 78 -6.04 -5.14 1.45
C GLU A 78 -5.30 -3.84 1.74
N GLN A 79 -5.52 -3.23 2.91
CA GLN A 79 -4.85 -2.00 3.30
C GLN A 79 -3.33 -2.18 3.27
N LYS A 80 -2.82 -3.27 3.86
CA LYS A 80 -1.39 -3.61 3.80
C LYS A 80 -0.92 -3.83 2.37
N TYR A 81 -1.70 -4.53 1.54
CA TYR A 81 -1.35 -4.74 0.14
C TYR A 81 -1.23 -3.42 -0.63
N ARG A 82 -2.17 -2.49 -0.45
CA ARG A 82 -2.13 -1.16 -1.06
C ARG A 82 -0.96 -0.33 -0.54
N ALA A 83 -0.70 -0.35 0.77
CA ALA A 83 0.46 0.33 1.36
C ALA A 83 1.78 -0.20 0.80
N PHE A 84 1.91 -1.52 0.64
CA PHE A 84 3.08 -2.12 -0.01
C PHE A 84 3.19 -1.78 -1.50
N LEU A 85 2.07 -1.63 -2.21
CA LEU A 85 2.08 -1.15 -3.60
C LEU A 85 2.53 0.32 -3.68
N GLN A 86 2.06 1.18 -2.78
CA GLN A 86 2.48 2.58 -2.72
C GLN A 86 3.98 2.71 -2.36
N ALA A 87 4.46 1.87 -1.44
CA ALA A 87 5.88 1.80 -1.11
C ALA A 87 6.74 1.26 -2.26
N LYS A 88 6.15 0.52 -3.20
CA LYS A 88 6.79 0.10 -4.46
C LYS A 88 6.76 1.25 -5.46
N GLY A 89 7.42 2.35 -5.11
CA GLY A 89 7.68 3.48 -5.99
C GLY A 89 9.17 3.83 -5.95
N ALA A 90 9.71 4.35 -7.05
CA ALA A 90 10.99 5.03 -6.99
C ALA A 90 10.87 6.18 -5.98
N PRO A 91 11.84 6.40 -5.07
CA PRO A 91 11.80 7.55 -4.18
C PRO A 91 11.63 8.82 -5.02
N LEU A 92 10.69 9.70 -4.64
CA LEU A 92 10.50 10.97 -5.35
C LEU A 92 11.84 11.72 -5.37
N LYS A 93 12.37 11.97 -6.57
CA LYS A 93 13.66 12.65 -6.74
C LYS A 93 13.65 14.07 -6.15
N ILE A 94 12.48 14.71 -6.10
CA ILE A 94 12.25 16.04 -5.52
C ILE A 94 12.04 15.98 -4.00
N GLY A 95 11.64 14.83 -3.46
CA GLY A 95 11.21 14.71 -2.06
C GLY A 95 12.29 14.94 -1.00
N LYS A 96 13.57 15.12 -1.41
CA LYS A 96 14.67 15.46 -0.51
C LYS A 96 15.11 16.93 -0.59
N ASP A 97 14.71 17.64 -1.64
CA ASP A 97 15.25 18.97 -1.97
C ASP A 97 14.12 20.00 -1.93
N HIS A 98 13.62 20.25 -0.72
CA HIS A 98 12.50 21.15 -0.48
C HIS A 98 12.79 22.58 -0.96
N ALA A 99 14.03 23.04 -0.86
CA ALA A 99 14.46 24.35 -1.33
C ALA A 99 14.32 24.49 -2.86
N LEU A 100 14.60 23.41 -3.62
CA LEU A 100 14.40 23.40 -5.06
C LEU A 100 12.91 23.42 -5.43
N ALA A 101 12.07 22.71 -4.67
CA ALA A 101 10.63 22.68 -4.89
C ALA A 101 9.98 24.06 -4.68
N GLU A 102 10.28 24.71 -3.55
CA GLU A 102 9.76 26.05 -3.22
C GLU A 102 10.19 27.10 -4.24
N TYR A 103 11.45 27.03 -4.69
CA TYR A 103 11.96 27.92 -5.74
C TYR A 103 11.23 27.73 -7.07
N LEU A 104 11.01 26.48 -7.49
CA LEU A 104 10.27 26.17 -8.72
C LEU A 104 8.80 26.59 -8.61
N GLU A 105 8.15 26.37 -7.47
CA GLU A 105 6.78 26.80 -7.22
C GLU A 105 6.65 28.32 -7.34
N HIS A 106 7.49 29.10 -6.66
CA HIS A 106 7.48 30.57 -6.75
C HIS A 106 7.73 31.06 -8.19
N LYS A 107 8.72 30.49 -8.91
CA LYS A 107 9.01 30.88 -10.29
C LYS A 107 7.88 30.55 -11.27
N ILE A 108 7.23 29.40 -11.11
CA ILE A 108 6.20 28.94 -12.05
C ILE A 108 4.84 29.59 -11.74
N VAL A 109 4.47 29.65 -10.45
CA VAL A 109 3.16 30.13 -10.01
C VAL A 109 3.13 31.65 -9.90
N ASP A 110 4.09 32.27 -9.23
CA ASP A 110 4.06 33.71 -8.95
C ASP A 110 4.65 34.54 -10.11
N GLU A 111 5.72 34.06 -10.74
CA GLU A 111 6.36 34.75 -11.86
C GLU A 111 5.88 34.28 -13.24
N GLY A 112 5.11 33.19 -13.32
CA GLY A 112 4.53 32.67 -14.57
C GLY A 112 5.54 32.01 -15.52
N TRP A 113 6.68 31.56 -15.01
CA TRP A 113 7.73 30.98 -15.85
C TRP A 113 7.39 29.56 -16.30
N THR A 114 7.85 29.17 -17.48
CA THR A 114 7.80 27.77 -17.90
C THR A 114 8.81 26.93 -17.12
N VAL A 115 8.48 25.66 -16.87
CA VAL A 115 9.35 24.69 -16.17
C VAL A 115 10.75 24.64 -16.80
N SER A 116 10.84 24.70 -18.13
CA SER A 116 12.10 24.73 -18.86
C SER A 116 12.91 26.01 -18.60
N ALA A 117 12.26 27.16 -18.48
CA ALA A 117 12.92 28.43 -18.19
C ALA A 117 13.50 28.46 -16.77
N ALA A 118 12.73 28.01 -15.77
CA ALA A 118 13.19 27.92 -14.39
C ALA A 118 14.40 26.96 -14.24
N LEU A 119 14.34 25.78 -14.87
CA LEU A 119 15.47 24.84 -14.89
C LEU A 119 16.70 25.38 -15.65
N GLY A 120 16.48 26.16 -16.72
CA GLY A 120 17.54 26.82 -17.47
C GLY A 120 18.28 27.88 -16.63
N GLU A 121 17.54 28.64 -15.82
CA GLU A 121 18.12 29.64 -14.93
C GLU A 121 18.99 28.99 -13.85
N ILE A 122 18.50 27.92 -13.23
CA ILE A 122 19.23 27.16 -12.21
C ILE A 122 20.58 26.67 -12.76
N LYS A 123 20.60 26.14 -14.00
CA LYS A 123 21.83 25.72 -14.68
C LYS A 123 22.77 26.89 -14.98
N ARG A 124 22.23 28.02 -15.45
CA ARG A 124 23.02 29.20 -15.80
C ARG A 124 23.68 29.86 -14.59
N LYS A 125 22.94 29.96 -13.47
CA LYS A 125 23.41 30.58 -12.22
C LYS A 125 24.19 29.62 -11.31
N GLN A 126 24.31 28.33 -11.68
CA GLN A 126 24.93 27.27 -10.86
C GLN A 126 24.46 27.31 -9.40
N MET A 127 23.15 27.40 -9.20
CA MET A 127 22.60 27.46 -7.84
C MET A 127 22.87 26.14 -7.09
N PRO A 128 23.24 26.19 -5.81
CA PRO A 128 23.64 25.01 -5.04
C PRO A 128 22.41 24.23 -4.55
N PHE A 129 21.68 23.58 -5.46
CA PHE A 129 20.66 22.61 -5.10
C PHE A 129 21.25 21.20 -5.01
N SER A 130 20.70 20.38 -4.13
CA SER A 130 21.18 19.01 -3.89
C SER A 130 20.88 18.09 -5.08
N THR A 131 19.83 18.39 -5.84
CA THR A 131 19.32 17.53 -6.92
C THR A 131 19.34 18.24 -8.27
N SER A 132 19.91 17.55 -9.27
CA SER A 132 19.84 17.98 -10.67
C SER A 132 18.68 17.27 -11.36
N ILE A 133 17.71 18.06 -11.85
CA ILE A 133 16.45 17.55 -12.43
C ILE A 133 16.35 17.99 -13.90
N CYS A 134 15.76 17.13 -14.74
CA CYS A 134 15.43 17.44 -16.13
C CYS A 134 13.92 17.64 -16.30
N VAL A 135 13.51 18.38 -17.34
CA VAL A 135 12.09 18.73 -17.63
C VAL A 135 11.17 17.52 -17.61
N ARG A 136 11.62 16.38 -18.16
CA ARG A 136 10.85 15.12 -18.19
C ARG A 136 10.53 14.55 -16.80
N THR A 137 11.27 14.94 -15.76
CA THR A 137 11.01 14.49 -14.38
C THR A 137 9.93 15.34 -13.69
N LEU A 138 9.68 16.56 -14.16
CA LEU A 138 8.66 17.47 -13.62
C LEU A 138 7.32 17.40 -14.38
N CYS A 139 7.32 16.94 -15.63
CA CYS A 139 6.12 16.88 -16.48
C CYS A 139 5.49 15.48 -16.60
N CYS A 140 5.88 14.52 -15.76
CA CYS A 140 5.32 13.16 -15.69
C CYS A 140 4.73 12.92 -14.30
#